data_AF-A0A355KVX9-F1
#
_entry.id   AF-A0A355KVX9-F1
#
_cell.length_a   1.000
_cell.length_b   1.000
_cell.length_c   1.000
_cell.angle_alpha   90.00
_cell.angle_beta   90.00
_cell.angle_gamma   90.00
#
_symmetry.space_group_name_H-M   'P 1'
#
loop_
_entity.id
_entity.type
_entity.pdbx_description
1 polymer ?
#
loop_
_entity_poly.entity_id
_entity_poly.type
_entity_poly.pdbx_seq_one_letter_code
_entity_poly.pdbx_strand_id
1 'polypeptide(L)' 'MKAIVIGCPGSGKSTFAKKLSKYTKTPLCYLDRLNWNGDKTAVAREIFDERLSAVLQKD' A
#
# COMPACT_ATOMS: atom_id res chain seq x y z
N MET A 1 -7.22 -10.24 -6.87
CA MET A 1 -7.25 -10.47 -5.39
C MET A 1 -6.84 -9.19 -4.70
N LYS A 2 -7.49 -8.81 -3.59
CA LYS A 2 -7.11 -7.65 -2.78
C LYS A 2 -6.81 -8.13 -1.35
N ALA A 3 -5.68 -7.73 -0.80
CA ALA A 3 -5.24 -8.14 0.54
C ALA A 3 -4.51 -6.99 1.24
N ILE A 4 -4.73 -6.87 2.55
CA ILE A 4 -4.05 -5.89 3.40
C ILE A 4 -3.16 -6.66 4.37
N VAL A 5 -1.88 -6.30 4.43
CA VAL A 5 -0.89 -6.94 5.32
C VAL A 5 -0.61 -6.01 6.49
N ILE A 6 -1.05 -6.38 7.69
CA ILE A 6 -0.90 -5.61 8.93
C ILE A 6 -0.06 -6.42 9.93
N GLY A 7 0.79 -5.76 10.73
CA GLY A 7 1.53 -6.41 11.80
C GLY A 7 2.52 -5.50 12.52
N CYS A 8 3.04 -5.94 13.67
CA CYS A 8 3.97 -5.19 14.51
C CYS A 8 5.27 -4.80 13.77
N PRO A 9 5.92 -3.66 14.10
CA PRO A 9 7.26 -3.33 13.59
C PRO A 9 8.21 -4.53 13.71
N GLY A 10 9.01 -4.80 12.67
CA GLY A 10 9.91 -5.96 12.66
C GLY A 10 9.26 -7.32 12.35
N SER A 11 7.93 -7.46 12.26
CA SER A 11 7.25 -8.76 12.00
C SER A 11 7.45 -9.35 10.60
N GLY A 12 8.22 -8.70 9.72
CA GLY A 12 8.46 -9.18 8.36
C GLY A 12 7.31 -8.95 7.37
N LYS A 13 6.28 -8.17 7.73
CA LYS A 13 5.14 -7.82 6.84
C LYS A 13 5.54 -7.33 5.44
N SER A 14 6.57 -6.47 5.30
CA SER A 14 7.05 -6.02 3.99
C SER A 14 7.69 -7.16 3.18
N THR A 15 8.36 -8.10 3.84
CA THR A 15 8.92 -9.29 3.21
C THR A 15 7.81 -10.24 2.76
N PHE A 16 6.80 -10.45 3.59
CA PHE A 16 5.63 -11.26 3.26
C PHE A 16 4.86 -10.66 2.09
N ALA A 17 4.53 -9.36 2.12
CA ALA A 17 3.78 -8.69 1.06
C ALA A 17 4.51 -8.75 -0.30
N LYS A 18 5.84 -8.58 -0.30
CA LYS A 18 6.67 -8.76 -1.51
C LYS A 18 6.60 -10.17 -2.06
N LYS A 19 6.73 -11.19 -1.21
CA LYS A 19 6.61 -12.59 -1.63
C LYS A 19 5.21 -12.87 -2.18
N LEU A 20 4.17 -12.50 -1.43
CA LEU A 20 2.78 -12.67 -1.83
C LEU A 20 2.51 -12.06 -3.21
N SER A 21 2.91 -10.79 -3.41
CA SER A 21 2.79 -10.11 -4.71
C SER A 21 3.48 -10.86 -5.84
N LYS A 22 4.70 -11.39 -5.63
CA LYS A 22 5.40 -12.20 -6.64
C LYS A 22 4.67 -13.50 -6.97
N TYR A 23 4.14 -14.19 -5.95
CA TYR A 23 3.44 -15.47 -6.15
C TYR A 23 2.06 -15.29 -6.79
N THR A 24 1.29 -14.28 -6.36
CA THR A 24 -0.06 -14.02 -6.88
C THR A 24 -0.07 -13.10 -8.11
N LYS A 25 1.09 -12.62 -8.53
CA LYS A 25 1.28 -11.62 -9.59
C LYS A 25 0.42 -10.35 -9.38
N THR A 26 0.08 -10.04 -8.14
CA THR A 26 -0.77 -8.90 -7.79
C THR A 26 0.10 -7.67 -7.52
N PRO A 27 -0.28 -6.47 -7.98
CA PRO A 27 0.46 -5.24 -7.69
C PRO A 27 0.67 -5.02 -6.19
N LEU A 28 1.91 -4.70 -5.80
CA LEU A 28 2.25 -4.36 -4.42
C LEU A 28 2.13 -2.86 -4.20
N CYS A 29 1.28 -2.45 -3.26
CA CYS A 29 1.15 -1.06 -2.84
C CYS A 29 1.49 -0.87 -1.37
N TYR A 30 2.16 0.24 -1.05
CA TYR A 30 2.53 0.67 0.29
C TYR A 30 1.60 1.82 0.70
N LEU A 31 0.66 1.56 1.61
CA LEU A 31 -0.35 2.54 2.03
C LEU A 31 0.26 3.82 2.63
N ASP A 32 1.39 3.68 3.31
CA ASP A 32 2.18 4.80 3.85
C ASP A 32 2.59 5.77 2.75
N ARG A 33 3.03 5.29 1.57
CA ARG A 33 3.38 6.18 0.46
C ARG A 33 2.21 6.96 -0.12
N LEU A 34 0.99 6.47 0.06
CA LEU A 34 -0.22 7.18 -0.39
C LEU A 34 -0.58 8.31 0.58
N ASN A 35 -0.31 8.12 1.87
CA ASN A 35 -0.68 9.04 2.94
C ASN A 35 0.29 10.23 3.11
N TRP A 36 1.55 10.08 2.72
CA TRP A 36 2.58 11.11 2.88
C TRP A 36 2.96 11.74 1.55
N ASN A 37 3.07 13.06 1.53
CA ASN A 37 3.70 13.82 0.46
C ASN A 37 5.23 13.72 0.53
N GLY A 38 5.91 14.15 -0.55
CA GLY A 38 7.39 14.15 -0.60
C GLY A 38 8.05 15.06 0.45
N ASP A 39 7.32 16.06 0.94
CA ASP A 39 7.71 16.97 2.03
C ASP A 39 7.40 16.41 3.43
N LYS A 40 6.97 15.14 3.53
CA LYS A 40 6.55 14.46 4.77
C LYS A 40 5.31 15.06 5.43
N THR A 41 4.50 15.84 4.70
CA THR A 41 3.16 16.23 5.17
C THR A 41 2.16 15.11 4.89
N ALA A 42 1.19 14.92 5.80
CA ALA A 42 0.08 14.01 5.55
C ALA A 42 -0.88 14.64 4.53
N VAL A 43 -1.42 13.84 3.62
CA VAL A 43 -2.44 14.32 2.68
C VAL A 43 -3.81 14.42 3.33
N ALA A 44 -4.66 15.27 2.75
CA ALA A 44 -6.08 15.28 3.07
C ALA A 44 -6.73 13.92 2.75
N ARG A 45 -7.80 13.61 3.47
CA ARG A 45 -8.46 12.29 3.38
C ARG A 45 -8.93 11.98 1.96
N GLU A 46 -9.47 12.99 1.29
CA GLU A 46 -10.01 12.93 -0.06
C GLU A 46 -8.92 12.56 -1.07
N ILE A 47 -7.73 13.15 -0.91
CA ILE A 47 -6.56 12.86 -1.75
C ILE A 47 -6.05 11.45 -1.50
N PHE A 48 -6.04 10.98 -0.24
CA PHE A 48 -5.69 9.61 0.08
C PHE A 48 -6.65 8.61 -0.58
N ASP A 49 -7.96 8.85 -0.47
CA ASP A 49 -8.99 7.99 -1.03
C ASP A 49 -8.93 7.97 -2.57
N GLU A 50 -8.64 9.11 -3.22
CA GLU A 50 -8.41 9.19 -4.66
C GLU A 50 -7.17 8.37 -5.09
N ARG A 51 -6.03 8.57 -4.41
CA ARG A 51 -4.80 7.81 -4.66
C ARG A 51 -5.01 6.30 -4.46
N LEU A 52 -5.74 5.93 -3.42
CA LEU A 52 -6.06 4.53 -3.13
C LEU A 52 -6.97 3.94 -4.22
N SER A 53 -8.01 4.67 -4.64
CA SER A 53 -8.90 4.26 -5.72
C SER A 53 -8.13 4.02 -7.02
N ALA A 54 -7.21 4.93 -7.38
CA ALA A 54 -6.37 4.78 -8.57
C ALA A 54 -5.47 3.53 -8.53
N VAL A 55 -5.00 3.13 -7.34
CA VAL A 55 -4.25 1.88 -7.16
C VAL A 55 -5.18 0.66 -7.27
N LEU A 56 -6.38 0.74 -6.71
CA LEU A 56 -7.35 -0.36 -6.71
C LEU A 56 -8.01 -0.62 -8.07
N GLN A 57 -7.96 0.36 -8.98
CA GLN A 57 -8.43 0.27 -10.37
C GLN A 57 -7.33 -0.18 -11.35
N LYS A 58 -6.05 -0.19 -10.93
CA LYS A 58 -4.98 -0.76 -11.75
C LYS A 58 -4.99 -2.27 -11.58
N ASP A 59 -5.62 -2.95 -12.54
CA ASP A 59 -5.67 -4.42 -12.67
C ASP A 59 -4.33 -5.00 -13.16
#